data_AF-A0A6J4YPJ6-F1
#
_entry.id   AF-A0A6J4YPJ6-F1
#
_cell.length_a   1.000
_cell.length_b   1.000
_cell.length_c   1.000
_cell.angle_alpha   90.00
_cell.angle_beta   90.00
_cell.angle_gamma   90.00
#
_symmetry.space_group_name_H-M   'P 1'
#
loop_
_entity.id
_entity.type
_entity.pdbx_description
1 polymer ?
#
loop_
_entity_poly.entity_id
_entity_poly.type
_entity_poly.pdbx_seq_one_letter_code
_entity_poly.pdbx_strand_id
1 'polypeptide(L)'
;MQIFPACFNPRRSTPVDDSRYNMNSRPNRMKSSGIEMATIKNALAAIAAAGCVWLMVGCAEVLVPGTLAGGGEAYRYTTANVAKKTFMGDVEQVTTATREALEKMGIELQSISTEDAETKITAATAELDITVEMKPITAHTTKVSVNAVEDYVLKDRATAVEILDQIELALDDNASAEVNAPRVFVRNQCRHPIEVIVYYLAGQNGPASWQARGWFSLDPGQKKYVADTRNRYIYFYGETPLNHKVTWTGEMLHWFEGKRYPFFKVDLGTAMKDFTQSFTCETSEND
;
A
#
# COMPACT_ATOMS: atom_id res chain seq x y z
N MET A 1 10.70 -35.04 -30.77
CA MET A 1 9.64 -36.07 -30.75
C MET A 1 9.04 -36.05 -29.37
N GLN A 2 7.73 -35.80 -29.29
CA GLN A 2 6.93 -35.63 -28.07
C GLN A 2 6.87 -36.94 -27.24
N ILE A 3 6.46 -36.83 -25.97
CA ILE A 3 5.29 -37.51 -25.35
C ILE A 3 5.44 -37.52 -23.81
N PHE A 4 4.63 -36.70 -23.12
CA PHE A 4 4.01 -36.98 -21.80
C PHE A 4 2.96 -38.11 -21.98
N PRO A 5 2.42 -38.86 -20.97
CA PRO A 5 1.98 -38.33 -19.66
C PRO A 5 1.87 -39.35 -18.47
N ALA A 6 1.34 -38.84 -17.34
CA ALA A 6 0.35 -39.48 -16.41
C ALA A 6 0.76 -40.73 -15.60
N CYS A 7 0.22 -41.08 -14.42
CA CYS A 7 -0.73 -40.56 -13.42
C CYS A 7 -0.76 -41.61 -12.27
N PHE A 8 -1.49 -41.29 -11.18
CA PHE A 8 -2.20 -42.26 -10.30
C PHE A 8 -1.36 -43.05 -9.26
N ASN A 9 -1.75 -43.38 -8.02
CA ASN A 9 -2.81 -43.04 -7.03
C ASN A 9 -2.43 -43.81 -5.71
N PRO A 10 -3.29 -44.13 -4.71
CA PRO A 10 -3.09 -43.75 -3.31
C PRO A 10 -3.09 -44.97 -2.34
N ARG A 11 -3.32 -44.69 -1.05
CA ARG A 11 -3.80 -45.56 0.08
C ARG A 11 -2.76 -45.99 1.12
N ARG A 12 -3.12 -45.73 2.38
CA ARG A 12 -3.26 -46.70 3.51
C ARG A 12 -3.72 -45.90 4.75
N SER A 13 -4.82 -46.17 5.46
CA SER A 13 -5.44 -47.38 6.05
C SER A 13 -5.45 -47.18 7.58
N THR A 14 -6.60 -46.95 8.23
CA THR A 14 -7.42 -47.95 8.99
C THR A 14 -7.21 -47.84 10.54
N PRO A 15 -7.95 -48.56 11.43
CA PRO A 15 -9.40 -48.53 11.71
C PRO A 15 -9.75 -48.64 13.26
N VAL A 16 -11.03 -49.00 13.57
CA VAL A 16 -11.60 -49.64 14.82
C VAL A 16 -12.02 -48.64 15.94
N ASP A 17 -13.16 -48.70 16.64
CA ASP A 17 -13.97 -49.83 17.13
C ASP A 17 -15.46 -49.52 17.47
N ASP A 18 -16.20 -50.62 17.60
CA ASP A 18 -17.57 -50.96 18.04
C ASP A 18 -18.31 -50.12 19.10
N SER A 19 -19.66 -50.09 18.98
CA SER A 19 -20.53 -50.91 19.87
C SER A 19 -22.05 -50.72 19.71
N ARG A 20 -22.69 -51.83 19.28
CA ARG A 20 -23.85 -52.58 19.83
C ARG A 20 -25.30 -52.03 19.98
N TYR A 21 -26.18 -53.03 19.83
CA TYR A 21 -27.58 -53.25 20.29
C TYR A 21 -28.71 -52.61 19.45
N ASN A 22 -29.83 -53.28 19.11
CA ASN A 22 -30.27 -54.68 19.11
C ASN A 22 -31.62 -54.76 18.38
N MET A 23 -31.90 -55.96 17.88
CA MET A 23 -33.02 -56.45 17.10
C MET A 23 -34.42 -56.42 17.76
N ASN A 24 -35.40 -56.46 16.85
CA ASN A 24 -36.65 -57.24 16.88
C ASN A 24 -37.83 -56.79 17.75
N SER A 25 -38.95 -56.52 17.07
CA SER A 25 -40.18 -57.28 17.30
C SER A 25 -41.16 -57.16 16.11
N ARG A 26 -42.00 -58.19 15.97
CA ARG A 26 -42.69 -58.71 14.78
C ARG A 26 -43.99 -57.97 14.37
N PRO A 27 -44.50 -58.24 13.15
CA PRO A 27 -45.68 -57.58 12.59
C PRO A 27 -46.98 -58.30 12.99
N ASN A 28 -48.10 -57.57 12.99
CA ASN A 28 -49.43 -58.18 12.98
C ASN A 28 -50.36 -57.49 11.97
N ARG A 29 -51.15 -58.35 11.33
CA ARG A 29 -52.02 -58.16 10.17
C ARG A 29 -53.47 -58.35 10.61
N MET A 30 -54.36 -57.40 10.32
CA MET A 30 -55.79 -57.63 9.97
C MET A 30 -56.46 -56.28 9.61
N LYS A 31 -56.97 -56.13 8.37
CA LYS A 31 -58.40 -56.16 7.95
C LYS A 31 -59.23 -55.04 8.61
N SER A 32 -59.68 -54.01 7.88
CA SER A 32 -60.73 -53.96 6.83
C SER A 32 -62.03 -53.37 7.37
N SER A 33 -62.36 -52.17 6.88
CA SER A 33 -63.66 -51.46 6.81
C SER A 33 -63.40 -50.01 7.27
N GLY A 34 -63.65 -48.97 6.49
CA GLY A 34 -64.82 -48.73 5.65
C GLY A 34 -65.68 -47.67 6.33
N ILE A 35 -65.18 -46.44 6.48
CA ILE A 35 -66.00 -45.24 6.70
C ILE A 35 -65.40 -44.12 5.85
N GLU A 36 -66.29 -43.56 5.04
CA GLU A 36 -66.19 -42.45 4.09
C GLU A 36 -65.38 -41.27 4.68
N MET A 37 -64.32 -40.76 4.05
CA MET A 37 -64.28 -40.02 2.79
C MET A 37 -65.21 -38.81 2.76
N ALA A 38 -64.94 -37.79 3.60
CA ALA A 38 -65.09 -36.36 3.24
C ALA A 38 -64.76 -35.34 4.36
N THR A 39 -63.71 -35.47 5.20
CA THR A 39 -63.38 -34.33 6.10
C THR A 39 -61.97 -34.26 6.70
N ILE A 40 -60.92 -34.83 6.11
CA ILE A 40 -59.56 -34.70 6.67
C ILE A 40 -58.50 -34.57 5.55
N LYS A 41 -58.62 -33.53 4.72
CA LYS A 41 -57.52 -33.13 3.80
C LYS A 41 -57.05 -31.69 3.98
N ASN A 42 -57.75 -30.86 4.74
CA ASN A 42 -57.44 -29.42 4.83
C ASN A 42 -56.70 -28.99 6.11
N ALA A 43 -56.40 -29.91 7.04
CA ALA A 43 -55.74 -29.55 8.31
C ALA A 43 -54.23 -29.90 8.39
N LEU A 44 -53.68 -30.64 7.42
CA LEU A 44 -52.26 -31.03 7.41
C LEU A 44 -51.40 -30.31 6.36
N ALA A 45 -52.00 -29.47 5.51
CA ALA A 45 -51.27 -28.63 4.55
C ALA A 45 -50.89 -27.24 5.12
N ALA A 46 -51.43 -26.83 6.26
CA ALA A 46 -51.18 -25.50 6.84
C ALA A 46 -49.95 -25.44 7.77
N ILE A 47 -49.41 -26.57 8.23
CA ILE A 47 -48.26 -26.59 9.15
C ILE A 47 -46.92 -26.75 8.41
N ALA A 48 -46.93 -27.24 7.16
CA ALA A 48 -45.72 -27.38 6.35
C ALA A 48 -45.28 -26.08 5.63
N ALA A 49 -46.15 -25.08 5.51
CA ALA A 49 -45.84 -23.81 4.84
C ALA A 49 -45.39 -22.69 5.80
N ALA A 50 -45.55 -22.85 7.12
CA ALA A 50 -45.19 -21.82 8.11
C ALA A 50 -43.78 -21.99 8.69
N GLY A 51 -43.08 -23.10 8.41
CA GLY A 51 -41.76 -23.40 8.97
C GLY A 51 -40.55 -22.95 8.12
N CYS A 52 -40.75 -22.55 6.86
CA CYS A 52 -39.65 -22.14 5.97
C CYS A 52 -39.38 -20.62 5.95
N VAL A 53 -40.17 -19.80 6.65
CA VAL A 53 -40.02 -18.33 6.62
C VAL A 53 -39.10 -17.78 7.72
N TRP A 54 -38.68 -18.62 8.68
CA TRP A 54 -37.90 -18.17 9.85
C TRP A 54 -36.38 -18.44 9.78
N LEU A 55 -35.85 -18.86 8.64
CA LEU A 55 -34.40 -19.06 8.45
C LEU A 55 -33.73 -18.01 7.55
N MET A 56 -34.45 -16.95 7.16
CA MET A 56 -33.90 -15.82 6.38
C MET A 56 -34.12 -14.50 7.11
N VAL A 57 -33.68 -14.40 8.37
CA VAL A 57 -33.45 -13.12 9.04
C VAL A 57 -31.97 -13.03 9.41
N GLY A 58 -31.13 -13.05 8.38
CA GLY A 58 -29.86 -12.33 8.43
C GLY A 58 -30.16 -10.83 8.47
N CYS A 59 -29.35 -10.07 9.19
CA CYS A 59 -29.48 -8.65 9.48
C CYS A 59 -30.30 -7.86 8.45
N ALA A 60 -31.47 -7.37 8.87
CA ALA A 60 -32.17 -6.32 8.17
C ALA A 60 -31.31 -5.05 8.22
N GLU A 61 -30.44 -4.89 7.22
CA GLU A 61 -30.05 -3.56 6.80
C GLU A 61 -31.30 -2.89 6.25
N VAL A 62 -31.60 -1.70 6.77
CA VAL A 62 -32.65 -0.84 6.25
C VAL A 62 -32.31 -0.55 4.79
N LEU A 63 -33.02 -1.23 3.90
CA LEU A 63 -32.92 -1.08 2.46
C LEU A 63 -33.52 0.28 2.10
N VAL A 64 -32.68 1.32 2.10
CA VAL A 64 -32.96 2.54 1.35
C VAL A 64 -32.94 2.12 -0.12
N PRO A 65 -33.98 2.43 -0.93
CA PRO A 65 -33.94 2.14 -2.36
C PRO A 65 -32.77 2.91 -3.00
N GLY A 66 -31.68 2.20 -3.32
CA GLY A 66 -30.48 2.80 -3.89
C GLY A 66 -29.24 1.91 -4.06
N THR A 67 -29.18 0.70 -3.50
CA THR A 67 -27.97 -0.15 -3.59
C THR A 67 -28.22 -1.41 -4.41
N LEU A 68 -28.10 -1.28 -5.74
CA LEU A 68 -27.85 -2.43 -6.61
C LEU A 68 -26.35 -2.64 -6.78
N ALA A 69 -25.98 -3.92 -6.82
CA ALA A 69 -24.65 -4.50 -6.71
C ALA A 69 -23.58 -3.95 -7.68
N GLY A 70 -22.35 -3.80 -7.15
CA GLY A 70 -21.11 -3.74 -7.92
C GLY A 70 -20.49 -2.35 -8.08
N GLY A 71 -19.60 -1.96 -7.16
CA GLY A 71 -18.76 -0.77 -7.30
C GLY A 71 -18.37 -0.18 -5.94
N GLY A 72 -17.11 -0.32 -5.54
CA GLY A 72 -16.57 0.13 -4.26
C GLY A 72 -16.40 1.64 -4.09
N GLU A 73 -17.32 2.48 -4.57
CA GLU A 73 -17.20 3.95 -4.53
C GLU A 73 -18.47 4.64 -4.00
N ALA A 74 -18.94 4.24 -2.82
CA ALA A 74 -20.16 4.81 -2.23
C ALA A 74 -19.92 5.82 -1.10
N TYR A 75 -18.78 6.51 -1.05
CA TYR A 75 -18.50 7.54 -0.02
C TYR A 75 -17.81 8.79 -0.58
N ARG A 76 -18.44 9.50 -1.52
CA ARG A 76 -17.99 10.87 -1.94
C ARG A 76 -19.06 11.97 -1.90
N TYR A 77 -20.31 11.69 -1.52
CA TYR A 77 -21.40 12.61 -1.84
C TYR A 77 -22.06 13.25 -0.62
N THR A 78 -21.84 14.55 -0.45
CA THR A 78 -22.86 15.43 0.15
C THR A 78 -23.81 15.88 -0.97
N THR A 79 -25.09 16.07 -0.64
CA THR A 79 -26.24 16.45 -1.48
C THR A 79 -26.10 17.73 -2.34
N ALA A 80 -24.91 18.34 -2.41
CA ALA A 80 -24.60 19.58 -3.14
C ALA A 80 -23.80 19.36 -4.45
N ASN A 81 -23.56 18.13 -4.88
CA ASN A 81 -22.83 17.78 -6.12
C ASN A 81 -21.43 18.43 -6.21
N VAL A 82 -20.74 18.50 -5.06
CA VAL A 82 -19.35 18.95 -4.91
C VAL A 82 -18.49 17.72 -4.65
N ALA A 83 -17.36 17.58 -5.34
CA ALA A 83 -16.45 16.46 -5.14
C ALA A 83 -15.63 16.69 -3.86
N LYS A 84 -15.48 15.65 -3.03
CA LYS A 84 -14.76 15.74 -1.75
C LYS A 84 -13.79 14.58 -1.58
N LYS A 85 -12.63 14.84 -0.98
CA LYS A 85 -11.60 13.85 -0.62
C LYS A 85 -10.79 14.36 0.58
N THR A 86 -10.24 13.47 1.38
CA THR A 86 -9.32 13.82 2.47
C THR A 86 -7.95 13.31 2.10
N PHE A 87 -6.93 14.17 2.22
CA PHE A 87 -5.55 13.83 1.91
C PHE A 87 -4.69 13.76 3.16
N MET A 88 -3.62 12.97 3.07
CA MET A 88 -2.55 12.91 4.05
C MET A 88 -1.54 14.02 3.74
N GLY A 89 -1.47 15.04 4.59
CA GLY A 89 -0.70 16.25 4.39
C GLY A 89 -1.31 17.42 5.16
N ASP A 90 -0.46 18.32 5.65
CA ASP A 90 -0.94 19.59 6.20
C ASP A 90 -1.49 20.51 5.09
N VAL A 91 -2.08 21.64 5.48
CA VAL A 91 -2.75 22.54 4.53
C VAL A 91 -1.78 23.15 3.52
N GLU A 92 -0.51 23.34 3.89
CA GLU A 92 0.52 23.94 3.04
C GLU A 92 0.96 22.95 1.95
N GLN A 93 1.20 21.70 2.33
CA GLN A 93 1.53 20.61 1.40
C GLN A 93 0.39 20.38 0.39
N VAL A 94 -0.85 20.34 0.87
CA VAL A 94 -2.02 20.16 0.00
C VAL A 94 -2.28 21.37 -0.89
N THR A 95 -2.00 22.59 -0.43
CA THR A 95 -2.07 23.80 -1.25
C THR A 95 -1.06 23.76 -2.40
N THR A 96 0.17 23.34 -2.12
CA THR A 96 1.24 23.22 -3.12
C THR A 96 0.88 22.18 -4.18
N ALA A 97 0.50 20.98 -3.76
CA ALA A 97 0.06 19.93 -4.69
C ALA A 97 -1.18 20.33 -5.51
N THR A 98 -2.08 21.13 -4.93
CA THR A 98 -3.23 21.68 -5.67
C THR A 98 -2.80 22.64 -6.77
N ARG A 99 -1.81 23.51 -6.52
CA ARG A 99 -1.30 24.41 -7.56
C ARG A 99 -0.66 23.63 -8.71
N GLU A 100 0.15 22.63 -8.40
CA GLU A 100 0.80 21.78 -9.41
C GLU A 100 -0.21 20.98 -10.22
N ALA A 101 -1.24 20.43 -9.57
CA ALA A 101 -2.33 19.74 -10.24
C ALA A 101 -3.06 20.68 -11.22
N LEU A 102 -3.41 21.89 -10.79
CA LEU A 102 -4.07 22.89 -11.64
C LEU A 102 -3.19 23.30 -12.82
N GLU A 103 -1.91 23.58 -12.58
CA GLU A 103 -0.94 23.93 -13.61
C GLU A 103 -0.77 22.81 -14.65
N LYS A 104 -0.62 21.57 -14.19
CA LYS A 104 -0.51 20.38 -15.05
C LYS A 104 -1.76 20.16 -15.91
N MET A 105 -2.93 20.49 -15.38
CA MET A 105 -4.20 20.44 -16.10
C MET A 105 -4.43 21.65 -17.02
N GLY A 106 -3.54 22.65 -17.00
CA GLY A 106 -3.69 23.88 -17.78
C GLY A 106 -4.83 24.78 -17.30
N ILE A 107 -5.19 24.69 -16.01
CA ILE A 107 -6.23 25.50 -15.37
C ILE A 107 -5.59 26.76 -14.77
N GLU A 108 -6.13 27.93 -15.08
CA GLU A 108 -5.56 29.21 -14.65
C GLU A 108 -5.91 29.51 -13.19
N LEU A 109 -4.88 29.69 -12.36
CA LEU A 109 -5.04 30.10 -10.96
C LEU A 109 -5.38 31.59 -10.88
N GLN A 110 -6.52 31.94 -10.29
CA GLN A 110 -6.95 33.34 -10.14
C GLN A 110 -6.57 33.92 -8.78
N SER A 111 -6.86 33.20 -7.70
CA SER A 111 -6.56 33.68 -6.35
C SER A 111 -6.43 32.56 -5.33
N ILE A 112 -5.73 32.86 -4.24
CA ILE A 112 -5.65 32.04 -3.03
C ILE A 112 -6.00 32.97 -1.87
N SER A 113 -7.01 32.61 -1.08
CA SER A 113 -7.35 33.29 0.17
C SER A 113 -7.34 32.31 1.34
N THR A 114 -6.99 32.81 2.51
CA THR A 114 -7.04 32.04 3.76
C THR A 114 -7.90 32.81 4.75
N GLU A 115 -9.02 32.23 5.14
CA GLU A 115 -10.01 32.82 6.06
C GLU A 115 -10.38 31.76 7.11
N ASP A 116 -10.37 32.12 8.39
CA ASP A 116 -10.80 31.24 9.50
C ASP A 116 -10.20 29.82 9.50
N ALA A 117 -8.90 29.71 9.16
CA ALA A 117 -8.15 28.45 9.01
C ALA A 117 -8.63 27.53 7.86
N GLU A 118 -9.47 28.04 6.96
CA GLU A 118 -9.83 27.42 5.69
C GLU A 118 -9.06 28.14 4.56
N THR A 119 -8.51 27.35 3.63
CA THR A 119 -7.83 27.91 2.45
C THR A 119 -8.71 27.69 1.24
N LYS A 120 -8.97 28.75 0.49
CA LYS A 120 -9.79 28.76 -0.71
C LYS A 120 -8.93 29.14 -1.91
N ILE A 121 -8.98 28.32 -2.95
CA ILE A 121 -8.35 28.58 -4.23
C ILE A 121 -9.45 28.80 -5.26
N THR A 122 -9.38 29.91 -6.00
CA THR A 122 -10.20 30.13 -7.18
C THR A 122 -9.35 29.96 -8.43
N ALA A 123 -9.89 29.24 -9.39
CA ALA A 123 -9.25 28.95 -10.67
C ALA A 123 -10.31 28.91 -11.77
N ALA A 124 -9.91 29.06 -13.02
CA ALA A 124 -10.84 28.99 -14.13
C ALA A 124 -10.24 28.37 -15.39
N THR A 125 -11.12 27.87 -16.23
CA THR A 125 -10.84 27.58 -17.64
C THR A 125 -11.67 28.51 -18.52
N ALA A 126 -11.68 28.28 -19.83
CA ALA A 126 -12.56 29.03 -20.74
C ALA A 126 -14.06 28.78 -20.46
N GLU A 127 -14.41 27.65 -19.85
CA GLU A 127 -15.80 27.19 -19.69
C GLU A 127 -16.20 26.97 -18.22
N LEU A 128 -15.23 26.82 -17.31
CA LEU A 128 -15.47 26.44 -15.92
C LEU A 128 -14.90 27.45 -14.92
N ASP A 129 -15.73 27.86 -13.97
CA ASP A 129 -15.33 28.48 -12.71
C ASP A 129 -15.09 27.39 -11.66
N ILE A 130 -13.87 27.34 -11.12
CA ILE A 130 -13.41 26.30 -10.21
C ILE A 130 -13.09 26.91 -8.85
N THR A 131 -13.66 26.30 -7.81
CA THR A 131 -13.38 26.65 -6.41
C THR A 131 -12.91 25.40 -5.68
N VAL A 132 -11.72 25.48 -5.08
CA VAL A 132 -11.16 24.44 -4.22
C VAL A 132 -11.12 24.97 -2.78
N GLU A 133 -11.77 24.27 -1.86
CA GLU A 133 -11.82 24.60 -0.44
C GLU A 133 -11.08 23.55 0.36
N MET A 134 -10.13 23.97 1.19
CA MET A 134 -9.29 23.13 2.01
C MET A 134 -9.52 23.44 3.48
N LYS A 135 -9.83 22.41 4.25
CA LYS A 135 -10.06 22.50 5.69
C LYS A 135 -9.16 21.52 6.44
N PRO A 136 -8.29 21.99 7.35
CA PRO A 136 -7.49 21.11 8.17
C PRO A 136 -8.41 20.28 9.09
N ILE A 137 -8.19 18.96 9.12
CA ILE A 137 -8.88 18.03 10.04
C ILE A 137 -7.97 17.71 11.21
N THR A 138 -6.68 17.48 10.95
CA THR A 138 -5.61 17.34 11.95
C THR A 138 -4.34 18.06 11.46
N ALA A 139 -3.26 18.02 12.25
CA ALA A 139 -1.96 18.56 11.84
C ALA A 139 -1.36 17.87 10.59
N HIS A 140 -1.85 16.70 10.20
CA HIS A 140 -1.32 15.93 9.06
C HIS A 140 -2.41 15.46 8.10
N THR A 141 -3.64 15.97 8.22
CA THR A 141 -4.73 15.60 7.32
C THR A 141 -5.59 16.79 6.98
N THR A 142 -5.86 16.96 5.69
CA THR A 142 -6.62 18.09 5.15
C THR A 142 -7.75 17.56 4.28
N LYS A 143 -8.96 18.05 4.53
CA LYS A 143 -10.13 17.76 3.70
C LYS A 143 -10.21 18.78 2.58
N VAL A 144 -10.43 18.31 1.36
CA VAL A 144 -10.54 19.14 0.17
C VAL A 144 -11.89 18.93 -0.48
N SER A 145 -12.50 20.03 -0.89
CA SER A 145 -13.75 20.07 -1.65
C SER A 145 -13.52 20.85 -2.93
N VAL A 146 -13.89 20.28 -4.08
CA VAL A 146 -13.76 20.91 -5.40
C VAL A 146 -15.13 21.09 -6.01
N ASN A 147 -15.43 22.33 -6.41
CA ASN A 147 -16.64 22.72 -7.11
C ASN A 147 -16.24 23.33 -8.46
N ALA A 148 -16.55 22.64 -9.56
CA ALA A 148 -16.37 23.15 -10.93
C ALA A 148 -17.76 23.44 -11.53
N VAL A 149 -17.94 24.65 -12.07
CA VAL A 149 -19.24 25.15 -12.55
C VAL A 149 -19.09 25.78 -13.92
N GLU A 150 -19.91 25.35 -14.87
CA GLU A 150 -20.13 25.93 -16.19
C GLU A 150 -21.30 26.91 -16.15
N ASP A 151 -21.12 28.10 -16.72
CA ASP A 151 -22.13 29.17 -16.84
C ASP A 151 -22.91 29.42 -15.52
N TYR A 152 -22.22 29.35 -14.38
CA TYR A 152 -22.75 29.55 -13.02
C TYR A 152 -23.81 28.54 -12.52
N VAL A 153 -24.28 27.61 -13.35
CA VAL A 153 -25.45 26.75 -13.01
C VAL A 153 -25.16 25.27 -13.19
N LEU A 154 -24.38 24.87 -14.18
CA LEU A 154 -24.14 23.46 -14.50
C LEU A 154 -22.85 22.99 -13.83
N LYS A 155 -22.95 21.98 -12.97
CA LYS A 155 -21.76 21.48 -12.25
C LYS A 155 -21.08 20.38 -13.03
N ASP A 156 -19.78 20.53 -13.28
CA ASP A 156 -18.95 19.48 -13.85
C ASP A 156 -18.29 18.65 -12.76
N ARG A 157 -18.94 17.55 -12.40
CA ARG A 157 -18.42 16.62 -11.40
C ARG A 157 -17.21 15.83 -11.93
N ALA A 158 -17.14 15.52 -13.22
CA ALA A 158 -16.04 14.73 -13.76
C ALA A 158 -14.73 15.50 -13.63
N THR A 159 -14.74 16.78 -13.99
CA THR A 159 -13.58 17.67 -13.82
C THR A 159 -13.24 17.85 -12.34
N ALA A 160 -14.22 18.02 -11.45
CA ALA A 160 -13.96 18.15 -10.01
C ALA A 160 -13.32 16.89 -9.39
N VAL A 161 -13.70 15.69 -9.87
CA VAL A 161 -13.10 14.43 -9.43
C VAL A 161 -11.68 14.30 -9.95
N GLU A 162 -11.45 14.59 -11.23
CA GLU A 162 -10.12 14.54 -11.84
C GLU A 162 -9.13 15.48 -11.13
N ILE A 163 -9.55 16.69 -10.77
CA ILE A 163 -8.72 17.62 -9.98
C ILE A 163 -8.30 16.99 -8.65
N LEU A 164 -9.22 16.31 -7.95
CA LEU A 164 -8.90 15.62 -6.70
C LEU A 164 -7.94 14.44 -6.90
N ASP A 165 -7.97 13.80 -8.05
CA ASP A 165 -7.08 12.69 -8.36
C ASP A 165 -5.70 13.21 -8.80
N GLN A 166 -5.60 14.33 -9.52
CA GLN A 166 -4.32 15.00 -9.81
C GLN A 166 -3.67 15.59 -8.55
N ILE A 167 -4.46 16.09 -7.58
CA ILE A 167 -3.93 16.52 -6.28
C ILE A 167 -3.29 15.34 -5.54
N GLU A 168 -3.92 14.16 -5.57
CA GLU A 168 -3.34 12.95 -4.95
C GLU A 168 -2.01 12.58 -5.59
N LEU A 169 -1.95 12.56 -6.92
CA LEU A 169 -0.73 12.27 -7.67
C LEU A 169 0.38 13.28 -7.34
N ALA A 170 0.06 14.57 -7.29
CA ALA A 170 1.01 15.61 -6.93
C ALA A 170 1.45 15.53 -5.46
N LEU A 171 0.59 15.07 -4.54
CA LEU A 171 0.96 14.83 -3.14
C LEU A 171 1.90 13.65 -2.99
N ASP A 172 1.67 12.56 -3.73
CA ASP A 172 2.57 11.40 -3.73
C ASP A 172 3.93 11.77 -4.35
N ASP A 173 3.93 12.56 -5.42
CA ASP A 173 5.14 13.10 -6.04
C ASP A 173 5.85 14.09 -5.10
N ASN A 174 5.15 14.98 -4.39
CA ASN A 174 5.75 15.91 -3.45
C ASN A 174 6.21 15.26 -2.14
N ALA A 175 5.54 14.20 -1.67
CA ALA A 175 6.06 13.36 -0.60
C ALA A 175 7.36 12.64 -1.03
N SER A 176 7.56 12.46 -2.34
CA SER A 176 8.82 11.99 -2.91
C SER A 176 9.86 13.10 -3.11
N ALA A 177 9.43 14.34 -3.41
CA ALA A 177 10.29 15.50 -3.66
C ALA A 177 10.72 16.29 -2.41
N GLU A 178 9.92 16.34 -1.34
CA GLU A 178 10.22 17.11 -0.11
C GLU A 178 11.17 16.41 0.87
N VAL A 179 11.57 15.16 0.61
CA VAL A 179 12.77 14.61 1.26
C VAL A 179 13.60 13.88 0.22
N ASN A 180 14.49 14.61 -0.46
CA ASN A 180 15.66 14.00 -1.08
C ASN A 180 16.27 13.06 -0.05
N ALA A 181 16.22 11.75 -0.32
CA ALA A 181 16.78 10.77 0.59
C ALA A 181 18.25 11.14 0.84
N PRO A 182 18.74 11.10 2.09
CA PRO A 182 20.12 11.43 2.40
C PRO A 182 21.09 10.74 1.45
N ARG A 183 21.97 11.53 0.83
CA ARG A 183 22.98 10.98 -0.06
C ARG A 183 24.10 10.39 0.78
N VAL A 184 24.45 9.16 0.48
CA VAL A 184 25.55 8.47 1.13
C VAL A 184 26.77 8.54 0.24
N PHE A 185 27.86 9.00 0.83
CA PHE A 185 29.18 9.07 0.23
C PHE A 185 30.15 8.15 0.96
N VAL A 186 31.16 7.70 0.23
CA VAL A 186 32.31 6.99 0.76
C VAL A 186 33.55 7.84 0.49
N ARG A 187 34.46 7.92 1.46
CA ARG A 187 35.74 8.62 1.33
C ARG A 187 36.90 7.68 1.64
N ASN A 188 37.86 7.62 0.74
CA ASN A 188 39.12 6.93 0.98
C ASN A 188 40.10 7.86 1.71
N GLN A 189 40.46 7.52 2.95
CA GLN A 189 41.51 8.21 3.72
C GLN A 189 42.82 7.42 3.78
N CYS A 190 42.91 6.30 3.06
CA CYS A 190 44.13 5.54 2.89
C CYS A 190 45.07 6.21 1.87
N ARG A 191 46.34 5.77 1.87
CA ARG A 191 47.38 6.21 0.91
C ARG A 191 47.40 5.39 -0.39
N HIS A 192 46.56 4.36 -0.49
CA HIS A 192 46.40 3.49 -1.65
C HIS A 192 44.91 3.37 -2.01
N PRO A 193 44.58 2.95 -3.24
CA PRO A 193 43.19 2.77 -3.64
C PRO A 193 42.47 1.72 -2.78
N ILE A 194 41.16 1.86 -2.71
CA ILE A 194 40.24 0.91 -2.06
C ILE A 194 39.07 0.62 -2.99
N GLU A 195 38.43 -0.53 -2.78
CA GLU A 195 37.20 -0.92 -3.44
C GLU A 195 36.11 -1.18 -2.40
N VAL A 196 34.90 -0.69 -2.68
CA VAL A 196 33.79 -0.75 -1.73
C VAL A 196 32.53 -1.30 -2.37
N ILE A 197 31.83 -2.14 -1.62
CA ILE A 197 30.48 -2.64 -1.90
C ILE A 197 29.55 -2.10 -0.80
N VAL A 198 28.34 -1.75 -1.19
CA VAL A 198 27.31 -1.17 -0.33
C VAL A 198 26.06 -2.04 -0.41
N TYR A 199 25.48 -2.36 0.74
CA TYR A 199 24.20 -3.03 0.85
C TYR A 199 23.22 -2.14 1.62
N TYR A 200 22.10 -1.79 0.99
CA TYR A 200 21.17 -0.79 1.50
C TYR A 200 19.74 -1.08 1.06
N LEU A 201 18.79 -0.50 1.78
CA LEU A 201 17.37 -0.58 1.46
C LEU A 201 17.01 0.57 0.50
N ALA A 202 16.79 0.24 -0.77
CA ALA A 202 16.43 1.19 -1.81
C ALA A 202 14.90 1.30 -1.94
N GLY A 203 14.38 2.53 -1.95
CA GLY A 203 12.96 2.80 -2.13
C GLY A 203 12.71 4.29 -2.19
N GLN A 204 12.44 4.81 -3.39
CA GLN A 204 12.00 6.20 -3.59
C GLN A 204 10.49 6.19 -3.86
N ASN A 205 10.00 5.43 -4.85
CA ASN A 205 8.60 5.42 -5.31
C ASN A 205 7.99 4.00 -5.46
N GLY A 206 8.32 3.07 -4.55
CA GLY A 206 7.86 1.67 -4.61
C GLY A 206 8.22 0.87 -3.36
N PRO A 207 7.89 -0.45 -3.30
CA PRO A 207 8.20 -1.26 -2.14
C PRO A 207 9.71 -1.28 -1.89
N ALA A 208 10.10 -0.93 -0.67
CA ALA A 208 11.49 -0.87 -0.27
C ALA A 208 12.17 -2.22 -0.50
N SER A 209 13.23 -2.24 -1.31
CA SER A 209 13.94 -3.45 -1.74
C SER A 209 15.39 -3.37 -1.31
N TRP A 210 15.88 -4.42 -0.65
CA TRP A 210 17.29 -4.51 -0.30
C TRP A 210 18.12 -4.76 -1.56
N GLN A 211 19.18 -3.98 -1.74
CA GLN A 211 20.05 -4.06 -2.90
C GLN A 211 21.52 -4.01 -2.47
N ALA A 212 22.34 -4.85 -3.09
CA ALA A 212 23.79 -4.75 -3.03
C ALA A 212 24.30 -4.11 -4.33
N ARG A 213 25.13 -3.07 -4.22
CA ARG A 213 25.77 -2.38 -5.34
C ARG A 213 27.24 -2.18 -4.99
N GLY A 214 28.15 -2.27 -5.96
CA GLY A 214 29.56 -2.26 -5.58
C GLY A 214 30.58 -2.29 -6.71
N TRP A 215 31.81 -2.55 -6.25
CA TRP A 215 33.10 -2.22 -6.87
C TRP A 215 33.28 -0.73 -7.13
N PHE A 216 32.90 0.08 -6.14
CA PHE A 216 33.30 1.48 -6.12
C PHE A 216 34.80 1.55 -5.85
N SER A 217 35.59 1.75 -6.90
CA SER A 217 37.02 2.08 -6.77
C SER A 217 37.18 3.55 -6.36
N LEU A 218 37.99 3.80 -5.34
CA LEU A 218 38.33 5.13 -4.82
C LEU A 218 39.85 5.32 -4.69
N ASP A 219 40.38 6.35 -5.34
CA ASP A 219 41.76 6.79 -5.18
C ASP A 219 42.00 7.44 -3.81
N PRO A 220 43.27 7.53 -3.33
CA PRO A 220 43.61 8.21 -2.09
C PRO A 220 43.00 9.62 -1.99
N GLY A 221 42.27 9.89 -0.91
CA GLY A 221 41.61 11.17 -0.66
C GLY A 221 40.26 11.37 -1.38
N GLN A 222 39.90 10.48 -2.31
CA GLN A 222 38.67 10.63 -3.12
C GLN A 222 37.41 10.41 -2.27
N LYS A 223 36.39 11.23 -2.54
CA LYS A 223 35.03 11.07 -2.02
C LYS A 223 34.10 10.74 -3.20
N LYS A 224 33.31 9.67 -3.07
CA LYS A 224 32.41 9.17 -4.12
C LYS A 224 31.01 8.95 -3.58
N TYR A 225 30.01 9.33 -4.36
CA TYR A 225 28.61 9.01 -4.10
C TYR A 225 28.35 7.51 -4.32
N VAL A 226 27.56 6.87 -3.46
CA VAL A 226 27.31 5.42 -3.54
C VAL A 226 25.83 5.02 -3.48
N ALA A 227 24.97 5.77 -2.79
CA ALA A 227 23.56 5.42 -2.63
C ALA A 227 22.72 6.59 -2.09
N ASP A 228 21.42 6.54 -2.37
CA ASP A 228 20.39 7.31 -1.66
C ASP A 228 19.60 6.35 -0.78
N THR A 229 19.45 6.67 0.52
CA THR A 229 18.67 5.82 1.42
C THR A 229 18.06 6.64 2.55
N ARG A 230 16.77 6.39 2.82
CA ARG A 230 16.07 6.87 4.03
C ARG A 230 16.25 5.92 5.21
N ASN A 231 16.79 4.72 4.97
CA ASN A 231 17.02 3.77 6.03
C ASN A 231 18.17 4.24 6.93
N ARG A 232 17.94 4.22 8.25
CA ARG A 232 18.92 4.57 9.27
C ARG A 232 20.20 3.73 9.17
N TYR A 233 20.10 2.50 8.67
CA TYR A 233 21.23 1.59 8.59
C TYR A 233 21.64 1.33 7.14
N ILE A 234 22.94 1.37 6.92
CA ILE A 234 23.58 0.99 5.67
C ILE A 234 24.75 0.06 5.99
N TYR A 235 25.06 -0.83 5.06
CA TYR A 235 26.08 -1.85 5.26
C TYR A 235 27.16 -1.68 4.22
N PHE A 236 28.42 -1.81 4.64
CA PHE A 236 29.57 -1.67 3.76
C PHE A 236 30.48 -2.89 3.85
N TYR A 237 31.11 -3.21 2.73
CA TYR A 237 32.27 -4.08 2.65
C TYR A 237 33.34 -3.30 1.90
N GLY A 238 34.57 -3.29 2.41
CA GLY A 238 35.68 -2.65 1.72
C GLY A 238 36.90 -3.56 1.68
N GLU A 239 37.67 -3.46 0.61
CA GLU A 239 38.96 -4.11 0.51
C GLU A 239 39.96 -3.27 -0.27
N THR A 240 41.24 -3.48 -0.01
CA THR A 240 42.31 -2.94 -0.85
C THR A 240 42.63 -3.91 -1.97
N PRO A 241 42.95 -3.42 -3.18
CA PRO A 241 43.46 -4.26 -4.26
C PRO A 241 44.72 -5.04 -3.83
N LEU A 242 44.93 -6.20 -4.47
CA LEU A 242 45.86 -7.33 -4.25
C LEU A 242 47.17 -7.14 -3.44
N ASN A 243 47.71 -5.94 -3.29
CA ASN A 243 49.02 -5.67 -2.67
C ASN A 243 48.96 -5.16 -1.22
N HIS A 244 47.82 -4.64 -0.75
CA HIS A 244 47.77 -3.94 0.54
C HIS A 244 47.01 -4.71 1.66
N LYS A 245 46.28 -5.79 1.32
CA LYS A 245 45.60 -6.74 2.23
C LYS A 245 44.78 -6.15 3.40
N VAL A 246 44.31 -4.91 3.32
CA VAL A 246 43.39 -4.35 4.33
C VAL A 246 41.96 -4.62 3.89
N THR A 247 41.14 -5.09 4.82
CA THR A 247 39.70 -5.31 4.60
C THR A 247 38.89 -4.69 5.73
N TRP A 248 37.77 -4.06 5.39
CA TRP A 248 36.79 -3.54 6.34
C TRP A 248 35.56 -4.41 6.26
N THR A 249 35.35 -5.21 7.31
CA THR A 249 34.36 -6.28 7.34
C THR A 249 33.59 -6.27 8.66
N GLY A 250 32.46 -6.97 8.69
CA GLY A 250 31.66 -7.16 9.90
C GLY A 250 30.93 -8.49 9.90
N GLU A 251 29.92 -8.64 10.74
CA GLU A 251 29.27 -9.93 10.97
C GLU A 251 28.19 -10.28 9.94
N MET A 252 27.75 -9.31 9.13
CA MET A 252 26.57 -9.47 8.27
C MET A 252 26.94 -10.02 6.89
N LEU A 253 26.68 -11.31 6.67
CA LEU A 253 26.98 -11.99 5.41
C LEU A 253 25.90 -11.80 4.33
N HIS A 254 26.18 -10.97 3.32
CA HIS A 254 25.29 -10.75 2.17
C HIS A 254 25.90 -11.21 0.84
N TRP A 255 25.04 -11.61 -0.10
CA TRP A 255 25.46 -12.03 -1.45
C TRP A 255 25.68 -10.81 -2.35
N PHE A 256 26.79 -10.82 -3.08
CA PHE A 256 27.08 -9.89 -4.17
C PHE A 256 27.86 -10.64 -5.25
N GLU A 257 27.41 -10.56 -6.51
CA GLU A 257 28.04 -11.22 -7.67
C GLU A 257 28.38 -12.71 -7.46
N GLY A 258 27.50 -13.46 -6.80
CA GLY A 258 27.68 -14.89 -6.58
C GLY A 258 28.69 -15.27 -5.48
N LYS A 259 29.17 -14.32 -4.68
CA LYS A 259 29.98 -14.55 -3.48
C LYS A 259 29.35 -13.90 -2.24
N ARG A 260 29.59 -14.48 -1.06
CA ARG A 260 29.17 -13.89 0.22
C ARG A 260 30.27 -13.01 0.77
N TYR A 261 29.91 -11.79 1.17
CA TYR A 261 30.82 -10.82 1.76
C TYR A 261 30.36 -10.47 3.18
N PRO A 262 31.29 -10.35 4.15
CA PRO A 262 31.01 -9.94 5.52
C PRO A 262 30.92 -8.42 5.65
N PHE A 263 29.72 -7.85 5.55
CA PHE A 263 29.50 -6.41 5.68
C PHE A 263 29.50 -5.97 7.14
N PHE A 264 30.02 -4.76 7.40
CA PHE A 264 29.84 -4.05 8.67
C PHE A 264 28.68 -3.04 8.56
N LYS A 265 28.00 -2.83 9.69
CA LYS A 265 26.83 -1.96 9.79
C LYS A 265 27.25 -0.56 10.20
N VAL A 266 26.67 0.45 9.56
CA VAL A 266 26.83 1.86 9.91
C VAL A 266 25.45 2.46 10.22
N ASP A 267 25.38 3.21 11.31
CA ASP A 267 24.20 3.99 11.71
C ASP A 267 24.35 5.43 11.19
N LEU A 268 23.47 5.81 10.27
CA LEU A 268 23.41 7.16 9.70
C LEU A 268 22.81 8.19 10.68
N GLY A 269 22.25 7.72 11.80
CA GLY A 269 21.49 8.54 12.73
C GLY A 269 20.05 8.78 12.27
N THR A 270 19.33 9.60 13.04
CA THR A 270 17.93 9.96 12.76
C THR A 270 17.80 11.27 11.98
N ALA A 271 18.91 11.96 11.71
CA ALA A 271 18.91 13.22 10.96
C ALA A 271 18.91 12.95 9.45
N MET A 272 17.99 13.59 8.72
CA MET A 272 17.92 13.54 7.25
C MET A 272 19.02 14.42 6.63
N LYS A 273 20.29 14.00 6.71
CA LYS A 273 21.44 14.74 6.16
C LYS A 273 22.40 13.82 5.42
N ASP A 274 23.03 14.35 4.37
CA ASP A 274 24.08 13.67 3.63
C ASP A 274 25.14 13.10 4.59
N PHE A 275 25.48 11.83 4.38
CA PHE A 275 26.41 11.09 5.23
C PHE A 275 27.67 10.71 4.45
N THR A 276 28.82 10.69 5.12
CA THR A 276 30.08 10.23 4.51
C THR A 276 30.76 9.20 5.39
N GLN A 277 30.81 7.95 4.93
CA GLN A 277 31.64 6.91 5.56
C GLN A 277 33.09 7.10 5.11
N SER A 278 34.01 7.27 6.06
CA SER A 278 35.44 7.33 5.77
C SER A 278 36.10 5.98 6.04
N PHE A 279 36.97 5.55 5.14
CA PHE A 279 37.77 4.33 5.29
C PHE A 279 39.21 4.72 5.58
N THR A 280 39.69 4.35 6.76
CA THR A 280 41.07 4.60 7.22
C THR A 280 41.86 3.30 7.20
N CYS A 281 43.13 3.42 6.81
CA CYS A 281 44.11 2.35 6.87
C CYS A 281 45.04 2.64 8.04
N GLU A 282 44.51 2.65 9.26
CA GLU A 282 45.39 2.59 10.41
C GLU A 282 45.98 1.18 10.42
N THR A 283 47.30 1.11 10.27
CA THR A 283 48.05 -0.07 10.71
C THR A 283 47.71 -0.25 12.17
N SER A 284 47.12 -1.38 12.54
CA SER A 284 47.04 -1.82 13.94
C SER A 284 48.47 -1.97 14.44
N GLU A 285 49.04 -0.88 14.92
CA GLU A 285 50.31 -0.86 15.63
C GLU A 285 49.95 -1.05 17.09
N ASN A 286 49.92 -2.33 17.50
CA ASN A 286 49.91 -2.87 18.87
C ASN A 286 48.90 -2.30 19.88
N ASP A 287 48.00 -3.18 20.33
CA ASP A 287 47.90 -3.55 21.75
C ASP A 287 47.48 -5.02 21.89
#